data_AF-A0A3C0K5J7-F1
#
_entry.id   AF-A0A3C0K5J7-F1
#
_cell.length_a   1.000
_cell.length_b   1.000
_cell.length_c   1.000
_cell.angle_alpha   90.00
_cell.angle_beta   90.00
_cell.angle_gamma   90.00
#
_symmetry.space_group_name_H-M   'P 1'
#
loop_
_entity.id
_entity.type
_entity.pdbx_description
1 polymer ?
#
loop_
_entity_poly.entity_id
_entity_poly.type
_entity_poly.pdbx_seq_one_letter_code
_entity_poly.pdbx_strand_id
1 'polypeptide(L)'
;MIILNSIITLVSETPGNFVYHVIILFALESGLALSIRYHRLMPESDFGRFALASGVVLVMRMFFVVLVILGVFDIIEGAYLLPPLDRAISFFSLLVIGWALLSRPDDMRGDIYLSVGSIFIVIVTIVALIFWRSSSLDLIDFNNSDHDLFWTAPQVGLILGVLVLLLWRRPIDWDFGLGIFVIALLGTLLHLGFSLTTQILSGYISAFTRITDLVVFPMFVLIIYRRVLDSNLVVVNDVTDSSLFVPLLDSPVDPGLSPHIVRTIASIGVETKQNSAIQSVSRGVGVALGAEIGLLWELDTDDQSIRCMGGYDLLRNRTVVDFILPASQLEKIASVLNGQALLRLDPILDEMELQLLANQVGLQYLSPALVALIPSDLELNKAIMVLSPDSLSDWSESDQQMLLALLDPIARTLENI
;
A
#
# COMPACT_ATOMS: atom_id res chain seq x y z
N MET A 1 29.01 31.93 -12.08
CA MET A 1 29.59 31.82 -10.72
C MET A 1 28.76 32.50 -9.65
N ILE A 2 28.32 33.76 -9.80
CA ILE A 2 27.58 34.48 -8.73
C ILE A 2 26.29 33.75 -8.30
N ILE A 3 25.43 33.35 -9.23
CA ILE A 3 24.16 32.66 -8.91
C ILE A 3 24.39 31.32 -8.22
N LEU A 4 25.37 30.53 -8.70
CA LEU A 4 25.70 29.23 -8.11
C LEU A 4 26.17 29.37 -6.67
N ASN A 5 27.05 30.35 -6.39
CA ASN A 5 27.48 30.62 -5.02
C ASN A 5 26.31 31.06 -4.14
N SER A 6 25.40 31.91 -4.63
CA SER A 6 24.21 32.29 -3.86
C SER A 6 23.32 31.10 -3.52
N ILE A 7 23.15 30.14 -4.43
CA ILE A 7 22.39 28.89 -4.18
C ILE A 7 23.10 28.02 -3.14
N ILE A 8 24.42 27.86 -3.26
CA ILE A 8 25.23 27.08 -2.31
C ILE A 8 25.15 27.69 -0.91
N THR A 9 25.36 29.01 -0.79
CA THR A 9 25.25 29.72 0.49
C THR A 9 23.85 29.60 1.09
N LEU A 10 22.79 29.72 0.27
CA LEU A 10 21.41 29.60 0.75
C LEU A 10 21.13 28.24 1.41
N VAL A 11 21.61 27.13 0.83
CA VAL A 11 21.31 25.77 1.33
C VAL A 11 22.28 25.32 2.42
N SER A 12 23.47 25.91 2.47
CA SER A 12 24.51 25.59 3.46
C SER A 12 24.43 26.43 4.72
N GLU A 13 23.97 27.68 4.64
CA GLU A 13 23.99 28.62 5.77
C GLU A 13 22.58 28.90 6.32
N THR A 14 22.54 29.40 7.56
CA THR A 14 21.29 29.87 8.19
C THR A 14 20.82 31.15 7.47
N PRO A 15 19.54 31.29 7.10
CA PRO A 15 18.38 30.47 7.51
C PRO A 15 18.02 29.29 6.61
N GLY A 16 18.55 29.18 5.39
CA GLY A 16 18.07 28.17 4.44
C GLY A 16 18.44 26.73 4.83
N ASN A 17 19.55 26.52 5.55
CA ASN A 17 19.86 25.24 6.22
C ASN A 17 18.72 24.75 7.12
N PHE A 18 18.07 25.65 7.87
CA PHE A 18 16.94 25.29 8.72
C PHE A 18 15.70 24.88 7.91
N VAL A 19 15.38 25.65 6.86
CA VAL A 19 14.27 25.35 5.95
C VAL A 19 14.44 23.97 5.30
N TYR A 20 15.66 23.63 4.90
CA TYR A 20 16.00 22.31 4.36
C TYR A 20 15.59 21.17 5.31
N HIS A 21 15.97 21.25 6.58
CA HIS A 21 15.63 20.24 7.56
C HIS A 21 14.12 20.14 7.79
N VAL A 22 13.43 21.28 7.90
CA VAL A 22 11.99 21.32 8.11
C VAL A 22 11.23 20.64 6.97
N ILE A 23 11.58 20.93 5.72
CA ILE A 23 10.94 20.30 4.55
C ILE A 23 11.09 18.77 4.58
N ILE A 24 12.29 18.28 4.87
CA ILE A 24 12.56 16.85 4.94
C ILE A 24 11.80 16.18 6.09
N LEU A 25 11.76 16.81 7.26
CA LEU A 25 11.03 16.28 8.41
C LEU A 25 9.53 16.18 8.11
N PHE A 26 8.92 17.22 7.52
CA PHE A 26 7.50 17.19 7.14
C PHE A 26 7.21 16.13 6.07
N ALA A 27 8.09 15.99 5.07
CA ALA A 27 7.96 14.93 4.07
C ALA A 27 7.95 13.56 4.76
N LEU A 28 8.98 13.25 5.56
CA LEU A 28 9.10 11.96 6.24
C LEU A 28 7.96 11.70 7.25
N GLU A 29 7.51 12.73 7.98
CA GLU A 29 6.37 12.63 8.90
C GLU A 29 5.09 12.24 8.15
N SER A 30 4.81 12.89 7.02
CA SER A 30 3.64 12.55 6.20
C SER A 30 3.73 11.12 5.64
N GLY A 31 4.89 10.72 5.12
CA GLY A 31 5.13 9.34 4.66
C GLY A 31 4.93 8.31 5.77
N LEU A 32 5.42 8.60 6.99
CA LEU A 32 5.25 7.75 8.16
C LEU A 32 3.77 7.63 8.57
N ALA A 33 3.06 8.75 8.67
CA ALA A 33 1.66 8.77 9.07
C ALA A 33 0.78 7.95 8.11
N LEU A 34 0.97 8.12 6.80
CA LEU A 34 0.27 7.33 5.79
C LEU A 34 0.63 5.84 5.89
N SER A 35 1.92 5.53 5.98
CA SER A 35 2.39 4.14 6.01
C SER A 35 1.91 3.38 7.26
N ILE A 36 1.93 4.00 8.45
CA ILE A 36 1.41 3.37 9.68
C ILE A 36 -0.10 3.10 9.54
N ARG A 37 -0.86 4.07 9.04
CA ARG A 37 -2.31 3.92 8.85
C ARG A 37 -2.62 2.74 7.95
N TYR A 38 -1.98 2.67 6.79
CA TYR A 38 -2.26 1.60 5.82
C TYR A 38 -1.67 0.25 6.22
N HIS A 39 -0.56 0.21 6.95
CA HIS A 39 -0.07 -1.03 7.54
C HIS A 39 -1.06 -1.63 8.55
N ARG A 40 -1.73 -0.79 9.36
CA ARG A 40 -2.79 -1.27 10.28
C ARG A 40 -4.03 -1.78 9.55
N LEU A 41 -4.36 -1.21 8.40
CA LEU A 41 -5.49 -1.63 7.57
C LEU A 41 -5.16 -2.89 6.75
N MET A 42 -3.90 -3.02 6.32
CA MET A 42 -3.41 -4.10 5.46
C MET A 42 -2.07 -4.63 5.99
N PRO A 43 -2.07 -5.47 7.05
CA PRO A 43 -0.83 -5.91 7.71
C PRO A 43 0.14 -6.68 6.81
N GLU A 44 -0.39 -7.44 5.84
CA GLU A 44 0.37 -8.27 4.89
C GLU A 44 1.01 -7.47 3.73
N SER A 45 0.88 -6.14 3.73
CA SER A 45 1.38 -5.27 2.65
C SER A 45 2.77 -4.67 2.94
N ASP A 46 3.39 -4.10 1.91
CA ASP A 46 4.68 -3.39 2.00
C ASP A 46 4.65 -2.15 2.92
N PHE A 47 3.47 -1.66 3.32
CA PHE A 47 3.34 -0.40 4.09
C PHE A 47 4.08 -0.43 5.43
N GLY A 48 4.25 -1.61 6.06
CA GLY A 48 5.04 -1.74 7.28
C GLY A 48 6.51 -1.33 7.10
N ARG A 49 7.07 -1.59 5.90
CA ARG A 49 8.46 -1.26 5.58
C ARG A 49 8.65 0.20 5.24
N PHE A 50 7.69 0.81 4.52
CA PHE A 50 7.69 2.25 4.31
C PHE A 50 7.50 3.02 5.62
N ALA A 51 6.73 2.48 6.57
CA ALA A 51 6.62 3.03 7.92
C ALA A 51 7.95 2.93 8.65
N LEU A 52 8.63 1.78 8.63
CA LEU A 52 9.94 1.61 9.25
C LEU A 52 10.97 2.55 8.61
N ALA A 53 11.02 2.61 7.29
CA ALA A 53 11.96 3.44 6.55
C ALA A 53 11.75 4.94 6.85
N SER A 54 10.52 5.42 6.72
CA SER A 54 10.18 6.82 7.04
C SER A 54 10.46 7.13 8.50
N GLY A 55 10.11 6.21 9.41
CA GLY A 55 10.26 6.41 10.86
C GLY A 55 11.72 6.46 11.32
N VAL A 56 12.54 5.49 10.92
CA VAL A 56 13.96 5.48 11.33
C VAL A 56 14.70 6.68 10.72
N VAL A 57 14.45 7.01 9.45
CA VAL A 57 15.09 8.18 8.83
C VAL A 57 14.63 9.49 9.49
N LEU A 58 13.34 9.61 9.81
CA LEU A 58 12.79 10.76 10.53
C LEU A 58 13.48 10.95 11.90
N VAL A 59 13.60 9.88 12.68
CA VAL A 59 14.26 9.92 14.00
C VAL A 59 15.73 10.34 13.87
N MET A 60 16.46 9.78 12.92
CA MET A 60 17.87 10.14 12.69
C MET A 60 18.02 11.60 12.26
N ARG A 61 17.15 12.10 11.38
CA ARG A 61 17.16 13.50 10.94
C ARG A 61 16.75 14.45 12.06
N MET A 62 15.77 14.09 12.89
CA MET A 62 15.37 14.88 14.06
C MET A 62 16.50 14.95 15.09
N PHE A 63 17.16 13.82 15.38
CA PHE A 63 18.35 13.79 16.23
C PHE A 63 19.45 14.70 15.69
N PHE A 64 19.73 14.65 14.39
CA PHE A 64 20.71 15.54 13.77
C PHE A 64 20.35 17.01 13.89
N VAL A 65 19.08 17.39 13.68
CA VAL A 65 18.62 18.77 13.87
C VAL A 65 18.83 19.24 15.29
N VAL A 66 18.58 18.40 16.30
CA VAL A 66 18.88 18.72 17.70
C VAL A 66 20.38 19.00 17.87
N LEU A 67 21.27 18.17 17.30
CA LEU A 67 22.71 18.42 17.35
C LEU A 67 23.11 19.72 16.65
N VAL A 68 22.53 20.02 15.47
CA VAL A 68 22.77 21.28 14.76
C VAL A 68 22.38 22.47 15.64
N ILE A 69 21.21 22.42 16.29
CA ILE A 69 20.76 23.48 17.21
C ILE A 69 21.73 23.63 18.38
N LEU A 70 22.15 22.53 19.01
CA LEU A 70 23.13 22.57 20.10
C LEU A 70 24.48 23.17 19.65
N GLY A 71 24.90 22.89 18.42
CA GLY A 71 26.10 23.49 17.83
C GLY A 71 25.96 24.99 17.56
N VAL A 72 24.77 25.47 17.18
CA VAL A 72 24.50 26.92 17.02
C VAL A 72 24.57 27.66 18.36
N PHE A 73 24.22 27.01 19.46
CA PHE A 73 24.33 27.58 20.82
C PHE A 73 25.70 27.35 21.47
N ASP A 74 26.71 26.87 20.72
CA ASP A 74 28.05 26.52 21.21
C ASP A 74 28.05 25.54 22.42
N ILE A 75 26.99 24.76 22.59
CA ILE A 75 26.89 23.72 23.62
C ILE A 75 27.79 22.53 23.26
N ILE A 76 27.94 22.28 21.96
CA ILE A 76 28.83 21.27 21.40
C ILE A 76 29.73 21.88 20.32
N GLU A 77 30.90 21.30 20.12
CA GLU A 77 31.82 21.70 19.05
C GLU A 77 31.32 21.16 17.69
N GLY A 78 30.39 21.90 17.07
CA GLY A 78 29.67 21.47 15.87
C GLY A 78 30.57 21.12 14.68
N ALA A 79 31.71 21.80 14.52
CA ALA A 79 32.67 21.55 13.45
C ALA A 79 33.29 20.14 13.47
N TYR A 80 33.39 19.51 14.65
CA TYR A 80 33.96 18.17 14.79
C TYR A 80 32.91 17.06 14.74
N LEU A 81 31.69 17.35 15.19
CA LEU A 81 30.66 16.32 15.33
C LEU A 81 29.76 16.24 14.09
N LEU A 82 29.32 17.38 13.57
CA LEU A 82 28.25 17.44 12.57
C LEU A 82 28.64 16.91 11.19
N PRO A 83 29.85 17.17 10.63
CA PRO A 83 30.13 16.79 9.25
C PRO A 83 30.12 15.27 9.01
N PRO A 84 30.83 14.43 9.82
CA PRO A 84 30.76 12.98 9.66
C PRO A 84 29.35 12.41 9.88
N LEU A 85 28.59 12.97 10.83
CA LEU A 85 27.21 12.55 11.09
C LEU A 85 26.27 12.92 9.93
N ASP A 86 26.42 14.09 9.33
CA ASP A 86 25.64 14.51 8.15
C ASP A 86 25.81 13.51 7.01
N ARG A 87 27.07 13.13 6.71
CA ARG A 87 27.37 12.11 5.69
C ARG A 87 26.81 10.75 6.05
N ALA A 88 26.99 10.30 7.29
CA ALA A 88 26.48 9.01 7.76
C ALA A 88 24.95 8.93 7.63
N ILE A 89 24.23 9.99 8.02
CA ILE A 89 22.78 10.05 7.96
C ILE A 89 22.28 10.12 6.51
N SER A 90 22.95 10.86 5.63
CA SER A 90 22.63 10.87 4.19
C SER A 90 22.80 9.46 3.59
N PHE A 91 23.94 8.81 3.85
CA PHE A 91 24.22 7.45 3.40
C PHE A 91 23.16 6.47 3.91
N PHE A 92 22.89 6.49 5.22
CA PHE A 92 21.93 5.61 5.87
C PHE A 92 20.51 5.82 5.33
N SER A 93 20.12 7.08 5.09
CA SER A 93 18.81 7.40 4.50
C SER A 93 18.63 6.72 3.14
N LEU A 94 19.65 6.79 2.26
CA LEU A 94 19.61 6.15 0.95
C LEU A 94 19.62 4.62 1.05
N LEU A 95 20.37 4.05 2.00
CA LEU A 95 20.37 2.61 2.25
C LEU A 95 18.97 2.12 2.64
N VAL A 96 18.33 2.82 3.58
CA VAL A 96 16.99 2.48 4.09
C VAL A 96 15.91 2.67 3.01
N ILE A 97 15.96 3.77 2.25
CA ILE A 97 15.04 4.00 1.12
C ILE A 97 15.24 2.92 0.05
N GLY A 98 16.48 2.59 -0.29
CA GLY A 98 16.80 1.54 -1.26
C GLY A 98 16.30 0.18 -0.80
N TRP A 99 16.48 -0.15 0.48
CA TRP A 99 15.94 -1.36 1.09
C TRP A 99 14.41 -1.40 1.01
N ALA A 100 13.71 -0.31 1.35
CA ALA A 100 12.26 -0.25 1.33
C ALA A 100 11.68 -0.45 -0.08
N LEU A 101 12.36 0.05 -1.11
CA LEU A 101 11.92 -0.09 -2.51
C LEU A 101 12.25 -1.45 -3.13
N LEU A 102 13.35 -2.09 -2.72
CA LEU A 102 13.84 -3.32 -3.34
C LEU A 102 13.39 -4.61 -2.63
N SER A 103 13.07 -4.54 -1.35
CA SER A 103 12.82 -5.71 -0.52
C SER A 103 11.34 -6.12 -0.57
N ARG A 104 11.06 -7.43 -0.59
CA ARG A 104 9.68 -8.00 -0.55
C ARG A 104 9.31 -8.56 0.82
N PRO A 105 8.04 -8.53 1.29
CA PRO A 105 7.62 -8.86 2.66
C PRO A 105 8.23 -10.15 3.22
N ASP A 106 8.39 -11.18 2.39
CA ASP A 106 8.93 -12.49 2.79
C ASP A 106 10.43 -12.70 2.48
N ASP A 107 11.13 -11.69 1.96
CA ASP A 107 12.54 -11.81 1.59
C ASP A 107 13.48 -11.39 2.73
N MET A 108 13.95 -12.37 3.50
CA MET A 108 14.93 -12.18 4.57
C MET A 108 16.26 -11.57 4.09
N ARG A 109 16.62 -11.70 2.80
CA ARG A 109 17.91 -11.20 2.30
C ARG A 109 17.99 -9.68 2.37
N GLY A 110 16.90 -8.99 2.04
CA GLY A 110 16.81 -7.53 2.13
C GLY A 110 17.12 -7.04 3.54
N ASP A 111 16.51 -7.66 4.54
CA ASP A 111 16.66 -7.29 5.95
C ASP A 111 18.08 -7.58 6.48
N ILE A 112 18.72 -8.66 6.00
CA ILE A 112 20.14 -8.92 6.28
C ILE A 112 21.02 -7.81 5.70
N TYR A 113 20.82 -7.42 4.43
CA TYR A 113 21.62 -6.35 3.82
C TYR A 113 21.44 -5.00 4.52
N LEU A 114 20.21 -4.66 4.92
CA LEU A 114 19.95 -3.47 5.71
C LEU A 114 20.67 -3.56 7.06
N SER A 115 20.56 -4.68 7.77
CA SER A 115 21.15 -4.86 9.11
C SER A 115 22.68 -4.77 9.05
N VAL A 116 23.31 -5.50 8.13
CA VAL A 116 24.76 -5.48 7.94
C VAL A 116 25.24 -4.10 7.49
N GLY A 117 24.54 -3.47 6.54
CA GLY A 117 24.85 -2.13 6.08
C GLY A 117 24.74 -1.09 7.19
N SER A 118 23.72 -1.20 8.05
CA SER A 118 23.51 -0.31 9.20
C SER A 118 24.65 -0.43 10.22
N ILE A 119 25.02 -1.67 10.56
CA ILE A 119 26.15 -1.93 11.47
C ILE A 119 27.45 -1.37 10.89
N PHE A 120 27.68 -1.59 9.59
CA PHE A 120 28.85 -1.06 8.90
C PHE A 120 28.90 0.47 8.95
N ILE A 121 27.80 1.16 8.64
CA ILE A 121 27.72 2.63 8.71
C ILE A 121 27.99 3.12 10.12
N VAL A 122 27.44 2.48 11.16
CA VAL A 122 27.70 2.86 12.56
C VAL A 122 29.19 2.74 12.89
N ILE A 123 29.84 1.63 12.54
CA ILE A 123 31.27 1.42 12.78
C ILE A 123 32.10 2.49 12.05
N VAL A 124 31.82 2.72 10.76
CA VAL A 124 32.52 3.73 9.96
C VAL A 124 32.29 5.13 10.51
N THR A 125 31.09 5.44 11.02
CA THR A 125 30.79 6.73 11.66
C THR A 125 31.63 6.95 12.91
N ILE A 126 31.73 5.94 13.78
CA ILE A 126 32.55 6.02 15.01
C ILE A 126 34.01 6.27 14.65
N VAL A 127 34.54 5.53 13.66
CA VAL A 127 35.90 5.72 13.16
C VAL A 127 36.05 7.14 12.59
N ALA A 128 35.16 7.57 11.70
CA ALA A 128 35.21 8.89 11.10
C ALA A 128 35.19 10.02 12.14
N LEU A 129 34.39 9.91 13.20
CA LEU A 129 34.36 10.88 14.30
C LEU A 129 35.69 10.98 15.05
N ILE A 130 36.37 9.85 15.29
CA ILE A 130 37.66 9.82 15.98
C ILE A 130 38.75 10.47 15.11
N PHE A 131 38.85 10.07 13.84
CA PHE A 131 39.90 10.53 12.94
C PHE A 131 39.65 11.96 12.39
N TRP A 132 38.40 12.38 12.28
CA TRP A 132 38.09 13.76 11.88
C TRP A 132 38.48 14.75 12.98
N ARG A 133 38.26 14.40 14.24
CA ARG A 133 38.63 15.26 15.38
C ARG A 133 40.13 15.59 15.41
N SER A 134 40.99 14.67 14.99
CA SER A 134 42.43 14.94 14.91
C SER A 134 42.80 15.79 13.68
N SER A 135 42.10 15.61 12.56
CA SER A 135 42.43 16.26 11.27
C SER A 135 41.90 17.70 11.16
N SER A 136 40.80 17.99 11.84
CA SER A 136 40.17 19.31 11.88
C SER A 136 41.00 20.38 12.60
N LEU A 137 42.05 19.98 13.32
CA LEU A 137 43.04 20.90 13.91
C LEU A 137 43.89 21.62 12.83
N ASP A 138 43.94 21.08 11.61
CA ASP A 138 44.70 21.64 10.49
C ASP A 138 43.94 22.73 9.71
N LEU A 139 42.77 23.18 10.21
CA LEU A 139 41.92 24.23 9.59
C LEU A 139 41.48 23.90 8.15
N ILE A 140 41.41 22.61 7.80
CA ILE A 140 40.92 22.13 6.52
C ILE A 140 39.39 21.99 6.58
N ASP A 141 38.70 22.50 5.57
CA ASP A 141 37.26 22.29 5.40
C ASP A 141 36.93 20.83 5.12
N PHE A 142 35.90 20.28 5.79
CA PHE A 142 35.56 18.86 5.67
C PHE A 142 35.30 18.43 4.22
N ASN A 143 34.58 19.24 3.44
CA ASN A 143 34.27 18.95 2.04
C ASN A 143 35.50 18.82 1.12
N ASN A 144 36.66 19.32 1.55
CA ASN A 144 37.93 19.26 0.82
C ASN A 144 38.91 18.25 1.44
N SER A 145 38.43 17.41 2.36
CA SER A 145 39.26 16.42 3.07
C SER A 145 39.07 15.01 2.52
N ASP A 146 40.07 14.15 2.71
CA ASP A 146 39.97 12.73 2.39
C ASP A 146 38.82 12.03 3.15
N HIS A 147 38.44 12.57 4.32
CA HIS A 147 37.31 12.06 5.10
C HIS A 147 35.99 12.17 4.35
N ASP A 148 35.76 13.28 3.63
CA ASP A 148 34.57 13.44 2.81
C ASP A 148 34.56 12.50 1.60
N LEU A 149 35.74 12.23 1.03
CA LEU A 149 35.90 11.25 -0.05
C LEU A 149 35.55 9.82 0.42
N PHE A 150 35.95 9.45 1.64
CA PHE A 150 35.62 8.15 2.25
C PHE A 150 34.13 7.94 2.48
N TRP A 151 33.33 9.02 2.55
CA TRP A 151 31.88 8.94 2.58
C TRP A 151 31.26 8.94 1.19
N THR A 152 31.70 9.90 0.37
CA THR A 152 31.07 10.19 -0.92
C THR A 152 31.28 9.05 -1.92
N ALA A 153 32.49 8.47 -1.99
CA ALA A 153 32.77 7.42 -2.96
C ALA A 153 31.98 6.11 -2.69
N PRO A 154 31.91 5.58 -1.46
CA PRO A 154 31.05 4.44 -1.17
C PRO A 154 29.55 4.76 -1.32
N GLN A 155 29.12 6.00 -1.09
CA GLN A 155 27.73 6.42 -1.31
C GLN A 155 27.36 6.34 -2.80
N VAL A 156 28.25 6.77 -3.70
CA VAL A 156 28.08 6.56 -5.15
C VAL A 156 27.95 5.07 -5.46
N GLY A 157 28.81 4.23 -4.86
CA GLY A 157 28.73 2.77 -5.03
C GLY A 157 27.38 2.18 -4.59
N LEU A 158 26.85 2.60 -3.44
CA LEU A 158 25.53 2.22 -2.96
C LEU A 158 24.44 2.63 -3.98
N ILE A 159 24.44 3.90 -4.40
CA ILE A 159 23.44 4.43 -5.34
C ILE A 159 23.46 3.65 -6.66
N LEU A 160 24.65 3.42 -7.23
CA LEU A 160 24.80 2.64 -8.45
C LEU A 160 24.32 1.19 -8.27
N GLY A 161 24.65 0.57 -7.14
CA GLY A 161 24.17 -0.77 -6.80
C GLY A 161 22.65 -0.85 -6.74
N VAL A 162 22.00 0.13 -6.09
CA VAL A 162 20.53 0.22 -6.05
C VAL A 162 19.94 0.47 -7.43
N LEU A 163 20.52 1.36 -8.24
CA LEU A 163 20.06 1.61 -9.62
C LEU A 163 20.11 0.35 -10.49
N VAL A 164 21.22 -0.39 -10.43
CA VAL A 164 21.37 -1.68 -11.15
C VAL A 164 20.32 -2.68 -10.69
N LEU A 165 20.08 -2.79 -9.37
CA LEU A 165 19.08 -3.68 -8.82
C LEU A 165 17.64 -3.27 -9.20
N LEU A 166 17.34 -1.98 -9.24
CA LEU A 166 16.05 -1.46 -9.71
C LEU A 166 15.82 -1.80 -11.18
N LEU A 167 16.81 -1.61 -12.04
CA LEU A 167 16.73 -1.93 -13.47
C LEU A 167 16.58 -3.43 -13.73
N TRP A 168 17.25 -4.27 -12.92
CA TRP A 168 17.22 -5.72 -13.05
C TRP A 168 15.93 -6.30 -12.48
N ARG A 169 15.59 -5.98 -11.23
CA ARG A 169 14.45 -6.61 -10.53
C ARG A 169 13.10 -5.99 -10.91
N ARG A 170 13.08 -4.73 -11.37
CA ARG A 170 11.89 -3.94 -11.72
C ARG A 170 10.72 -4.14 -10.75
N PRO A 171 10.90 -3.82 -9.44
CA PRO A 171 9.81 -3.87 -8.48
C PRO A 171 8.69 -2.89 -8.84
N ILE A 172 7.55 -2.96 -8.14
CA ILE A 172 6.49 -1.97 -8.31
C ILE A 172 7.00 -0.55 -7.99
N ASP A 173 6.66 0.42 -8.83
CA ASP A 173 7.20 1.80 -8.82
C ASP A 173 8.72 1.92 -9.07
N TRP A 174 9.33 0.96 -9.77
CA TRP A 174 10.76 1.04 -10.13
C TRP A 174 11.13 2.31 -10.90
N ASP A 175 10.20 2.86 -11.68
CA ASP A 175 10.34 4.10 -12.44
C ASP A 175 10.56 5.32 -11.52
N PHE A 176 9.74 5.46 -10.48
CA PHE A 176 9.93 6.50 -9.46
C PHE A 176 11.17 6.23 -8.62
N GLY A 177 11.45 4.97 -8.28
CA GLY A 177 12.69 4.58 -7.62
C GLY A 177 13.93 4.99 -8.41
N LEU A 178 13.93 4.81 -9.74
CA LEU A 178 15.02 5.30 -10.59
C LEU A 178 15.14 6.81 -10.54
N GLY A 179 14.02 7.54 -10.61
CA GLY A 179 14.03 9.00 -10.49
C GLY A 179 14.73 9.48 -9.21
N ILE A 180 14.38 8.87 -8.08
CA ILE A 180 15.00 9.15 -6.77
C ILE A 180 16.51 8.93 -6.81
N PHE A 181 16.95 7.74 -7.23
CA PHE A 181 18.37 7.39 -7.16
C PHE A 181 19.22 8.06 -8.25
N VAL A 182 18.66 8.41 -9.41
CA VAL A 182 19.35 9.22 -10.44
C VAL A 182 19.57 10.64 -9.93
N ILE A 183 18.58 11.24 -9.27
CA ILE A 183 18.72 12.58 -8.70
C ILE A 183 19.74 12.57 -7.56
N ALA A 184 19.68 11.57 -6.66
CA ALA A 184 20.68 11.39 -5.63
C ALA A 184 22.10 11.20 -6.22
N LEU A 185 22.22 10.41 -7.30
CA LEU A 185 23.49 10.23 -8.00
C LEU A 185 24.03 11.55 -8.56
N LEU A 186 23.18 12.35 -9.22
CA LEU A 186 23.57 13.65 -9.78
C LEU A 186 24.10 14.59 -8.70
N GLY A 187 23.41 14.72 -7.57
CA GLY A 187 23.87 15.56 -6.45
C GLY A 187 25.20 15.08 -5.87
N THR A 188 25.35 13.77 -5.71
CA THR A 188 26.57 13.15 -5.17
C THR A 188 27.75 13.27 -6.13
N LEU A 189 27.54 13.08 -7.43
CA LEU A 189 28.57 13.24 -8.46
C LEU A 189 28.98 14.70 -8.66
N LEU A 190 28.03 15.64 -8.58
CA LEU A 190 28.36 17.06 -8.61
C LEU A 190 29.22 17.41 -7.38
N HIS A 191 28.80 17.01 -6.18
CA HIS A 191 29.59 17.21 -4.96
C HIS A 191 31.01 16.63 -5.10
N LEU A 192 31.12 15.37 -5.52
CA LEU A 192 32.40 14.69 -5.71
C LEU A 192 33.28 15.38 -6.77
N GLY A 193 32.70 15.76 -7.91
CA GLY A 193 33.39 16.44 -8.98
C GLY A 193 33.98 17.76 -8.51
N PHE A 194 33.16 18.60 -7.85
CA PHE A 194 33.65 19.86 -7.30
C PHE A 194 34.70 19.62 -6.21
N SER A 195 34.50 18.70 -5.27
CA SER A 195 35.47 18.37 -4.21
C SER A 195 36.84 17.97 -4.78
N LEU A 196 36.87 17.20 -5.88
CA LEU A 196 38.11 16.73 -6.51
C LEU A 196 38.78 17.77 -7.43
N THR A 197 38.02 18.57 -8.18
CA THR A 197 38.60 19.48 -9.20
C THR A 197 38.84 20.89 -8.70
N THR A 198 38.08 21.33 -7.69
CA THR A 198 37.99 22.73 -7.32
C THR A 198 37.74 22.82 -5.82
N GLN A 199 38.74 23.21 -5.03
CA GLN A 199 38.63 23.46 -3.58
C GLN A 199 37.72 24.67 -3.24
N ILE A 200 36.70 24.92 -4.05
CA ILE A 200 35.72 26.01 -3.98
C ILE A 200 34.57 25.65 -3.01
N LEU A 201 34.41 24.37 -2.65
CA LEU A 201 33.47 23.93 -1.62
C LEU A 201 34.01 24.28 -0.24
N SER A 202 33.89 25.55 0.15
CA SER A 202 34.21 25.98 1.50
C SER A 202 33.20 25.41 2.52
N GLY A 203 33.70 25.06 3.70
CA GLY A 203 32.92 24.61 4.85
C GLY A 203 32.64 23.10 4.92
N TYR A 204 31.63 22.78 5.74
CA TYR A 204 31.38 21.43 6.25
C TYR A 204 30.18 20.71 5.59
N ILE A 205 29.40 21.45 4.82
CA ILE A 205 28.09 21.03 4.33
C ILE A 205 28.13 20.76 2.82
N SER A 206 27.60 19.62 2.40
CA SER A 206 27.46 19.29 0.98
C SER A 206 26.20 19.94 0.42
N ALA A 207 26.35 21.08 -0.24
CA ALA A 207 25.21 21.83 -0.79
C ALA A 207 24.47 21.03 -1.88
N PHE A 208 25.19 20.35 -2.75
CA PHE A 208 24.58 19.63 -3.89
C PHE A 208 23.74 18.44 -3.44
N THR A 209 24.21 17.67 -2.45
CA THR A 209 23.42 16.56 -1.90
C THR A 209 22.15 17.05 -1.21
N ARG A 210 22.22 18.18 -0.50
CA ARG A 210 21.04 18.80 0.13
C ARG A 210 20.01 19.28 -0.89
N ILE A 211 20.45 19.92 -1.97
CA ILE A 211 19.54 20.35 -3.06
C ILE A 211 18.81 19.14 -3.64
N THR A 212 19.49 18.01 -3.81
CA THR A 212 18.85 16.79 -4.30
C THR A 212 17.97 16.11 -3.24
N ASP A 213 18.34 16.17 -1.97
CA ASP A 213 17.53 15.65 -0.85
C ASP A 213 16.16 16.35 -0.78
N LEU A 214 16.09 17.66 -1.08
CA LEU A 214 14.83 18.40 -1.19
C LEU A 214 13.85 17.84 -2.23
N VAL A 215 14.34 17.03 -3.16
CA VAL A 215 13.53 16.38 -4.20
C VAL A 215 13.35 14.88 -3.90
N VAL A 216 14.40 14.22 -3.43
CA VAL A 216 14.40 12.78 -3.09
C VAL A 216 13.38 12.44 -2.02
N PHE A 217 13.34 13.18 -0.90
CA PHE A 217 12.43 12.85 0.20
C PHE A 217 10.94 13.05 -0.17
N PRO A 218 10.53 14.17 -0.79
CA PRO A 218 9.16 14.30 -1.29
C PRO A 218 8.79 13.24 -2.33
N MET A 219 9.70 12.85 -3.23
CA MET A 219 9.43 11.77 -4.18
C MET A 219 9.26 10.40 -3.52
N PHE A 220 10.04 10.10 -2.49
CA PHE A 220 9.84 8.88 -1.71
C PHE A 220 8.45 8.83 -1.08
N VAL A 221 7.99 9.96 -0.52
CA VAL A 221 6.62 10.09 0.02
C VAL A 221 5.56 10.00 -1.08
N LEU A 222 5.84 10.53 -2.27
CA LEU A 222 4.95 10.43 -3.41
C LEU A 222 4.70 8.97 -3.82
N ILE A 223 5.73 8.10 -3.75
CA ILE A 223 5.56 6.65 -3.98
C ILE A 223 4.58 6.07 -2.95
N ILE A 224 4.74 6.41 -1.67
CA ILE A 224 3.83 5.95 -0.60
C ILE A 224 2.41 6.44 -0.87
N TYR A 225 2.23 7.71 -1.22
CA TYR A 225 0.94 8.30 -1.53
C TYR A 225 0.28 7.64 -2.76
N ARG A 226 1.06 7.38 -3.82
CA ARG A 226 0.58 6.69 -5.01
C ARG A 226 0.13 5.27 -4.70
N ARG A 227 0.92 4.51 -3.94
CA ARG A 227 0.53 3.16 -3.50
C ARG A 227 -0.73 3.17 -2.65
N VAL A 228 -0.89 4.19 -1.81
CA VAL A 228 -2.14 4.42 -1.06
C VAL A 228 -3.29 4.70 -2.02
N LEU A 229 -3.11 5.56 -3.02
CA LEU A 229 -4.13 5.80 -4.04
C LEU A 229 -4.46 4.53 -4.82
N ASP A 230 -3.47 3.77 -5.30
CA ASP A 230 -3.68 2.53 -6.03
C ASP A 230 -4.35 1.44 -5.17
N SER A 231 -4.11 1.44 -3.85
CA SER A 231 -4.83 0.56 -2.92
C SER A 231 -6.31 0.95 -2.74
N ASN A 232 -6.66 2.20 -3.05
CA ASN A 232 -8.05 2.71 -3.02
C ASN A 232 -8.70 2.78 -4.41
N LEU A 233 -7.88 2.94 -5.45
CA LEU A 233 -8.25 2.93 -6.86
C LEU A 233 -8.09 1.49 -7.34
N VAL A 234 -9.13 0.69 -7.14
CA VAL A 234 -9.31 -0.52 -7.93
C VAL A 234 -9.43 -0.06 -9.39
N VAL A 235 -8.30 -0.05 -10.09
CA VAL A 235 -8.29 0.09 -11.54
C VAL A 235 -8.95 -1.17 -12.09
N VAL A 236 -10.14 -1.00 -12.64
CA VAL A 236 -10.75 -1.94 -13.59
C VAL A 236 -9.82 -2.00 -14.80
N ASN A 237 -8.77 -2.82 -14.71
CA ASN A 237 -8.04 -3.21 -15.90
C ASN A 237 -8.76 -4.42 -16.47
N ASP A 238 -9.41 -4.15 -17.59
CA ASP A 238 -9.86 -5.12 -18.58
C ASP A 238 -8.95 -6.35 -18.57
N VAL A 239 -9.60 -7.50 -18.40
CA VAL A 239 -9.06 -8.78 -18.82
C VAL A 239 -8.68 -8.62 -20.29
N THR A 240 -7.40 -8.35 -20.54
CA THR A 240 -6.83 -8.55 -21.87
C THR A 240 -6.71 -10.05 -22.07
N ASP A 241 -7.84 -10.71 -22.29
CA ASP A 241 -7.85 -11.88 -23.11
C ASP A 241 -7.49 -11.41 -24.52
N SER A 242 -6.21 -11.58 -24.83
CA SER A 242 -5.72 -11.62 -26.20
C SER A 242 -6.35 -12.83 -26.88
N SER A 243 -7.62 -12.73 -27.29
CA SER A 243 -8.16 -13.53 -28.38
C SER A 243 -9.41 -12.85 -28.97
N LEU A 244 -9.30 -12.58 -30.26
CA LEU A 244 -10.38 -12.31 -31.21
C LEU A 244 -10.94 -10.88 -31.23
N PHE A 245 -10.26 -10.05 -32.02
CA PHE A 245 -10.96 -9.27 -33.04
C PHE A 245 -11.93 -10.19 -33.78
N VAL A 246 -13.22 -10.11 -33.48
CA VAL A 246 -14.28 -10.48 -34.42
C VAL A 246 -14.88 -9.16 -34.89
N PRO A 247 -14.84 -8.85 -36.20
CA PRO A 247 -15.56 -7.69 -36.71
C PRO A 247 -17.04 -7.90 -36.43
N LEU A 248 -17.69 -6.88 -35.89
CA LEU A 248 -19.14 -6.78 -35.78
C LEU A 248 -19.77 -7.04 -37.16
N LEU A 249 -20.17 -8.29 -37.39
CA LEU A 249 -21.15 -8.66 -38.39
C LEU A 249 -22.45 -8.87 -37.62
N ASP A 250 -23.39 -7.99 -37.89
CA ASP A 250 -24.79 -8.11 -37.52
C ASP A 250 -25.28 -9.54 -37.74
N SER A 251 -25.73 -10.19 -36.66
CA SER A 251 -26.69 -11.27 -36.75
C SER A 251 -27.68 -11.14 -35.59
N PRO A 252 -28.99 -11.15 -35.85
CA PRO A 252 -30.02 -10.88 -34.85
C PRO A 252 -30.49 -12.18 -34.19
N VAL A 253 -30.00 -12.56 -32.99
CA VAL A 253 -30.59 -13.68 -32.23
C VAL A 253 -30.40 -13.55 -30.71
N ASP A 254 -31.54 -13.51 -30.00
CA ASP A 254 -31.88 -13.77 -28.58
C ASP A 254 -31.09 -13.17 -27.38
N PRO A 255 -31.80 -12.65 -26.35
CA PRO A 255 -31.21 -12.29 -25.07
C PRO A 255 -31.05 -13.57 -24.23
N GLY A 256 -29.85 -14.14 -24.17
CA GLY A 256 -29.65 -15.36 -23.39
C GLY A 256 -28.20 -15.67 -23.09
N LEU A 257 -27.80 -15.39 -21.84
CA LEU A 257 -26.65 -15.95 -21.11
C LEU A 257 -25.30 -15.92 -21.86
N SER A 258 -24.46 -14.96 -21.48
CA SER A 258 -23.07 -14.93 -21.97
C SER A 258 -22.31 -16.21 -21.59
N PRO A 259 -21.35 -16.69 -22.41
CA PRO A 259 -20.54 -17.88 -22.11
C PRO A 259 -19.84 -17.82 -20.75
N HIS A 260 -19.55 -16.60 -20.27
CA HIS A 260 -18.96 -16.37 -18.95
C HIS A 260 -19.93 -16.69 -17.80
N ILE A 261 -21.21 -16.30 -17.91
CA ILE A 261 -22.25 -16.62 -16.94
C ILE A 261 -22.46 -18.14 -16.89
N VAL A 262 -22.56 -18.78 -18.06
CA VAL A 262 -22.72 -20.23 -18.17
C VAL A 262 -21.56 -20.98 -17.50
N ARG A 263 -20.31 -20.54 -17.72
CA ARG A 263 -19.12 -21.16 -17.10
C ARG A 263 -19.09 -20.98 -15.58
N THR A 264 -19.47 -19.81 -15.08
CA THR A 264 -19.46 -19.51 -13.64
C THR A 264 -20.57 -20.26 -12.90
N ILE A 265 -21.75 -20.40 -13.52
CA ILE A 265 -22.83 -21.24 -12.99
C ILE A 265 -22.42 -22.72 -13.03
N ALA A 266 -21.75 -23.18 -14.10
CA ALA A 266 -21.30 -24.56 -14.21
C ALA A 266 -20.24 -24.94 -13.15
N SER A 267 -19.42 -23.98 -12.68
CA SER A 267 -18.45 -24.24 -11.61
C SER A 267 -19.07 -24.47 -10.24
N ILE A 268 -20.34 -24.07 -10.01
CA ILE A 268 -21.02 -24.26 -8.73
C ILE A 268 -21.07 -25.77 -8.39
N GLY A 269 -21.52 -26.62 -9.32
CA GLY A 269 -21.76 -28.05 -9.06
C GLY A 269 -20.52 -28.97 -9.06
N VAL A 270 -19.30 -28.43 -9.13
CA VAL A 270 -18.06 -29.22 -9.22
C VAL A 270 -17.23 -29.16 -7.92
N GLU A 271 -17.54 -28.22 -7.04
CA GLU A 271 -16.76 -27.98 -5.83
C GLU A 271 -17.07 -28.99 -4.71
N THR A 272 -16.02 -29.52 -4.08
CA THR A 272 -16.12 -30.54 -3.01
C THR A 272 -15.66 -30.04 -1.64
N LYS A 273 -15.17 -28.79 -1.56
CA LYS A 273 -14.71 -28.17 -0.32
C LYS A 273 -15.66 -27.05 0.12
N GLN A 274 -16.03 -27.04 1.39
CA GLN A 274 -17.04 -26.12 1.95
C GLN A 274 -16.75 -24.64 1.63
N ASN A 275 -15.55 -24.15 1.93
CA ASN A 275 -15.19 -22.76 1.66
C ASN A 275 -15.16 -22.43 0.16
N SER A 276 -14.70 -23.36 -0.68
CA SER A 276 -14.63 -23.18 -2.14
C SER A 276 -16.01 -23.20 -2.78
N ALA A 277 -16.94 -23.99 -2.25
CA ALA A 277 -18.32 -24.02 -2.70
C ALA A 277 -19.12 -22.79 -2.28
N ILE A 278 -18.95 -22.31 -1.04
CA ILE A 278 -19.56 -21.05 -0.60
C ILE A 278 -19.12 -19.92 -1.53
N GLN A 279 -17.83 -19.83 -1.84
CA GLN A 279 -17.29 -18.84 -2.77
C GLN A 279 -17.85 -18.99 -4.19
N SER A 280 -17.91 -20.21 -4.70
CA SER A 280 -18.38 -20.49 -6.07
C SER A 280 -19.88 -20.23 -6.22
N VAL A 281 -20.68 -20.60 -5.22
CA VAL A 281 -22.12 -20.28 -5.12
C VAL A 281 -22.30 -18.77 -5.09
N SER A 282 -21.69 -18.07 -4.14
CA SER A 282 -21.85 -16.62 -3.99
C SER A 282 -21.40 -15.84 -5.22
N ARG A 283 -20.29 -16.25 -5.84
CA ARG A 283 -19.80 -15.67 -7.10
C ARG A 283 -20.73 -15.96 -8.26
N GLY A 284 -21.18 -17.21 -8.41
CA GLY A 284 -22.04 -17.63 -9.50
C GLY A 284 -23.40 -16.93 -9.47
N VAL A 285 -24.00 -16.81 -8.29
CA VAL A 285 -25.26 -16.06 -8.10
C VAL A 285 -25.06 -14.57 -8.37
N GLY A 286 -23.97 -13.98 -7.87
CA GLY A 286 -23.65 -12.58 -8.15
C GLY A 286 -23.47 -12.29 -9.64
N VAL A 287 -22.72 -13.14 -10.36
CA VAL A 287 -22.53 -13.00 -11.83
C VAL A 287 -23.85 -13.17 -12.58
N ALA A 288 -24.70 -14.12 -12.15
CA ALA A 288 -25.97 -14.39 -12.81
C ALA A 288 -26.95 -13.22 -12.69
N LEU A 289 -27.03 -12.59 -11.51
CA LEU A 289 -27.95 -11.49 -11.22
C LEU A 289 -27.35 -10.10 -11.49
N GLY A 290 -26.10 -10.03 -11.96
CA GLY A 290 -25.37 -8.76 -12.08
C GLY A 290 -25.15 -8.06 -10.73
N ALA A 291 -25.14 -8.82 -9.64
CA ALA A 291 -24.90 -8.30 -8.30
C ALA A 291 -23.39 -8.12 -8.04
N GLU A 292 -23.06 -7.19 -7.15
CA GLU A 292 -21.68 -6.88 -6.80
C GLU A 292 -21.19 -7.68 -5.61
N ILE A 293 -22.10 -8.14 -4.74
CA ILE A 293 -21.74 -8.99 -3.59
C ILE A 293 -22.78 -10.08 -3.45
N GLY A 294 -22.32 -11.33 -3.33
CA GLY A 294 -23.12 -12.47 -2.91
C GLY A 294 -22.68 -12.97 -1.54
N LEU A 295 -23.62 -13.18 -0.62
CA LEU A 295 -23.38 -13.64 0.75
C LEU A 295 -24.26 -14.86 1.06
N LEU A 296 -23.70 -15.82 1.79
CA LEU A 296 -24.43 -16.99 2.27
C LEU A 296 -24.65 -16.88 3.78
N TRP A 297 -25.90 -17.08 4.20
CA TRP A 297 -26.35 -16.97 5.59
C TRP A 297 -26.85 -18.30 6.11
N GLU A 298 -26.69 -18.51 7.40
CA GLU A 298 -27.15 -19.67 8.15
C GLU A 298 -27.69 -19.22 9.52
N LEU A 299 -28.83 -19.79 9.92
CA LEU A 299 -29.36 -19.61 11.27
C LEU A 299 -28.62 -20.55 12.23
N ASP A 300 -28.09 -20.00 13.32
CA ASP A 300 -27.40 -20.78 14.35
C ASP A 300 -28.38 -21.60 15.18
N THR A 301 -27.94 -22.70 15.80
CA THR A 301 -28.83 -23.67 16.49
C THR A 301 -29.62 -23.10 17.66
N ASP A 302 -29.19 -21.96 18.18
CA ASP A 302 -29.83 -21.28 19.32
C ASP A 302 -30.89 -20.26 18.88
N ASP A 303 -31.12 -20.05 17.57
CA ASP A 303 -32.01 -19.04 16.97
C ASP A 303 -31.76 -17.58 17.41
N GLN A 304 -30.70 -17.32 18.19
CA GLN A 304 -30.33 -16.01 18.70
C GLN A 304 -29.28 -15.30 17.83
N SER A 305 -28.56 -16.07 16.99
CA SER A 305 -27.47 -15.60 16.13
C SER A 305 -27.70 -16.02 14.69
N ILE A 306 -27.33 -15.13 13.77
CA ILE A 306 -27.26 -15.40 12.34
C ILE A 306 -25.79 -15.36 11.94
N ARG A 307 -25.33 -16.41 11.27
CA ARG A 307 -23.96 -16.52 10.77
C ARG A 307 -23.93 -16.22 9.28
N CYS A 308 -23.05 -15.32 8.86
CA CYS A 308 -22.59 -15.25 7.49
C CYS A 308 -21.52 -16.34 7.31
N MET A 309 -21.80 -17.36 6.50
CA MET A 309 -20.85 -18.45 6.22
C MET A 309 -19.68 -17.98 5.33
N GLY A 310 -19.83 -16.79 4.74
CA GLY A 310 -18.88 -16.19 3.81
C GLY A 310 -19.57 -15.77 2.51
N GLY A 311 -18.77 -15.30 1.57
CA GLY A 311 -19.30 -14.86 0.29
C GLY A 311 -18.24 -14.37 -0.67
N TYR A 312 -18.70 -13.68 -1.70
CA TYR A 312 -17.84 -13.12 -2.73
C TYR A 312 -18.27 -11.71 -3.07
N ASP A 313 -17.31 -10.79 -2.98
CA ASP A 313 -17.43 -9.40 -3.40
C ASP A 313 -16.88 -9.32 -4.82
N LEU A 314 -17.78 -9.33 -5.80
CA LEU A 314 -17.49 -9.23 -7.23
C LEU A 314 -16.95 -7.85 -7.60
N LEU A 315 -17.42 -6.79 -6.93
CA LEU A 315 -16.91 -5.43 -7.17
C LEU A 315 -15.42 -5.32 -6.81
N ARG A 316 -15.02 -5.86 -5.65
CA ARG A 316 -13.62 -5.82 -5.17
C ARG A 316 -12.82 -7.09 -5.47
N ASN A 317 -13.42 -8.06 -6.17
CA ASN A 317 -12.85 -9.37 -6.50
C ASN A 317 -12.19 -10.09 -5.30
N ARG A 318 -12.89 -10.13 -4.16
CA ARG A 318 -12.38 -10.70 -2.90
C ARG A 318 -13.40 -11.60 -2.22
N THR A 319 -12.92 -12.51 -1.38
CA THR A 319 -13.76 -13.38 -0.57
C THR A 319 -14.20 -12.65 0.70
N VAL A 320 -15.47 -12.74 1.03
CA VAL A 320 -16.01 -12.26 2.31
C VAL A 320 -15.80 -13.37 3.35
N VAL A 321 -15.10 -13.03 4.44
CA VAL A 321 -14.83 -13.94 5.56
C VAL A 321 -16.08 -14.10 6.42
N ASP A 322 -16.20 -15.22 7.12
CA ASP A 322 -17.32 -15.51 8.01
C ASP A 322 -17.41 -14.53 9.18
N PHE A 323 -18.63 -14.18 9.57
CA PHE A 323 -18.93 -13.32 10.73
C PHE A 323 -20.30 -13.64 11.30
N ILE A 324 -20.54 -13.24 12.56
CA ILE A 324 -21.78 -13.54 13.29
C ILE A 324 -22.42 -12.23 13.74
N LEU A 325 -23.75 -12.15 13.56
CA LEU A 325 -24.55 -11.01 14.01
C LEU A 325 -25.75 -11.48 14.85
N PRO A 326 -26.20 -10.69 15.84
CA PRO A 326 -27.40 -11.02 16.61
C PRO A 326 -28.65 -11.00 15.72
N ALA A 327 -29.52 -12.02 15.86
CA ALA A 327 -30.77 -12.10 15.10
C ALA A 327 -31.71 -10.90 15.36
N SER A 328 -31.64 -10.31 16.56
CA SER A 328 -32.40 -9.11 16.94
C SER A 328 -31.99 -7.84 16.17
N GLN A 329 -30.84 -7.84 15.50
CA GLN A 329 -30.36 -6.73 14.69
C GLN A 329 -30.60 -6.93 13.19
N LEU A 330 -31.04 -8.13 12.80
CA LEU A 330 -31.29 -8.56 11.41
C LEU A 330 -32.66 -9.25 11.34
N GLU A 331 -33.70 -8.61 11.87
CA GLU A 331 -35.04 -9.18 12.03
C GLU A 331 -35.63 -9.65 10.69
N LYS A 332 -35.39 -8.90 9.61
CA LYS A 332 -35.90 -9.27 8.29
C LYS A 332 -35.13 -10.41 7.64
N ILE A 333 -33.81 -10.48 7.83
CA ILE A 333 -33.04 -11.64 7.36
C ILE A 333 -33.41 -12.89 8.18
N ALA A 334 -33.65 -12.71 9.49
CA ALA A 334 -34.17 -13.77 10.35
C ALA A 334 -35.53 -14.27 9.86
N SER A 335 -36.42 -13.40 9.37
CA SER A 335 -37.73 -13.82 8.86
C SER A 335 -37.62 -14.69 7.60
N VAL A 336 -36.64 -14.44 6.74
CA VAL A 336 -36.32 -15.30 5.58
C VAL A 336 -35.84 -16.67 6.04
N LEU A 337 -34.87 -16.69 6.95
CA LEU A 337 -34.32 -17.93 7.51
C LEU A 337 -35.38 -18.76 8.26
N ASN A 338 -36.40 -18.10 8.83
CA ASN A 338 -37.53 -18.74 9.51
C ASN A 338 -38.70 -19.14 8.59
N GLY A 339 -38.52 -19.11 7.27
CA GLY A 339 -39.48 -19.69 6.31
C GLY A 339 -40.12 -18.71 5.32
N GLN A 340 -39.73 -17.43 5.31
CA GLN A 340 -40.14 -16.52 4.23
C GLN A 340 -39.27 -16.78 2.98
N ALA A 341 -39.89 -17.17 1.86
CA ALA A 341 -39.16 -17.65 0.68
C ALA A 341 -38.24 -16.60 0.03
N LEU A 342 -38.67 -15.33 0.01
CA LEU A 342 -37.96 -14.24 -0.64
C LEU A 342 -38.27 -12.92 0.08
N LEU A 343 -37.25 -12.08 0.17
CA LEU A 343 -37.35 -10.74 0.73
C LEU A 343 -36.48 -9.78 -0.08
N ARG A 344 -37.02 -8.59 -0.30
CA ARG A 344 -36.26 -7.45 -0.80
C ARG A 344 -36.06 -6.44 0.33
N LEU A 345 -34.82 -6.02 0.53
CA LEU A 345 -34.45 -4.95 1.46
C LEU A 345 -34.28 -3.65 0.69
N ASP A 346 -34.89 -2.59 1.20
CA ASP A 346 -34.86 -1.26 0.60
C ASP A 346 -33.94 -0.33 1.42
N PRO A 347 -32.98 0.38 0.80
CA PRO A 347 -32.06 1.28 1.50
C PRO A 347 -32.72 2.34 2.37
N ILE A 348 -33.95 2.76 2.03
CA ILE A 348 -34.68 3.82 2.74
C ILE A 348 -35.48 3.23 3.91
N LEU A 349 -36.12 2.08 3.71
CA LEU A 349 -36.97 1.46 4.74
C LEU A 349 -36.15 0.62 5.73
N ASP A 350 -35.03 0.07 5.28
CA ASP A 350 -34.22 -0.94 5.99
C ASP A 350 -32.81 -0.46 6.30
N GLU A 351 -32.67 0.86 6.48
CA GLU A 351 -31.40 1.55 6.71
C GLU A 351 -30.57 0.88 7.82
N MET A 352 -31.19 0.52 8.95
CA MET A 352 -30.48 -0.02 10.10
C MET A 352 -29.82 -1.37 9.82
N GLU A 353 -30.53 -2.32 9.22
CA GLU A 353 -29.98 -3.64 8.89
C GLU A 353 -28.92 -3.53 7.79
N LEU A 354 -29.19 -2.74 6.75
CA LEU A 354 -28.27 -2.54 5.65
C LEU A 354 -27.01 -1.79 6.07
N GLN A 355 -27.09 -0.88 7.05
CA GLN A 355 -25.93 -0.16 7.58
C GLN A 355 -25.01 -1.08 8.39
N LEU A 356 -25.60 -1.98 9.20
CA LEU A 356 -24.83 -2.99 9.91
C LEU A 356 -24.08 -3.90 8.95
N LEU A 357 -24.76 -4.35 7.89
CA LEU A 357 -24.16 -5.17 6.83
C LEU A 357 -23.09 -4.42 6.04
N ALA A 358 -23.35 -3.16 5.68
CA ALA A 358 -22.40 -2.32 4.98
C ALA A 358 -21.10 -2.16 5.78
N ASN A 359 -21.21 -1.95 7.10
CA ASN A 359 -20.04 -1.86 7.98
C ASN A 359 -19.23 -3.17 8.05
N GLN A 360 -19.89 -4.33 8.09
CA GLN A 360 -19.21 -5.63 8.14
C GLN A 360 -18.52 -5.97 6.82
N VAL A 361 -19.16 -5.66 5.69
CA VAL A 361 -18.65 -6.00 4.35
C VAL A 361 -17.77 -4.89 3.78
N GLY A 362 -17.68 -3.73 4.43
CA GLY A 362 -16.85 -2.59 4.02
C GLY A 362 -17.43 -1.79 2.85
N LEU A 363 -18.76 -1.71 2.76
CA LEU A 363 -19.48 -0.85 1.83
C LEU A 363 -19.54 0.59 2.36
N GLN A 364 -19.40 1.58 1.47
CA GLN A 364 -19.46 3.01 1.81
C GLN A 364 -20.88 3.59 1.72
N TYR A 365 -21.79 2.88 1.06
CA TYR A 365 -23.18 3.30 0.81
C TYR A 365 -24.13 2.12 1.03
N LEU A 366 -25.39 2.44 1.35
CA LEU A 366 -26.45 1.45 1.51
C LEU A 366 -26.96 1.02 0.14
N SER A 367 -27.05 -0.30 -0.06
CA SER A 367 -27.45 -0.89 -1.33
C SER A 367 -28.70 -1.75 -1.17
N PRO A 368 -29.62 -1.77 -2.14
CA PRO A 368 -30.76 -2.68 -2.11
C PRO A 368 -30.26 -4.11 -2.09
N ALA A 369 -30.96 -4.97 -1.35
CA ALA A 369 -30.62 -6.38 -1.28
C ALA A 369 -31.79 -7.28 -1.64
N LEU A 370 -31.47 -8.44 -2.18
CA LEU A 370 -32.41 -9.53 -2.40
C LEU A 370 -31.94 -10.74 -1.61
N VAL A 371 -32.80 -11.28 -0.76
CA VAL A 371 -32.50 -12.39 0.14
C VAL A 371 -33.51 -13.51 -0.13
N ALA A 372 -33.03 -14.71 -0.41
CA ALA A 372 -33.87 -15.87 -0.69
C ALA A 372 -33.49 -17.06 0.18
N LEU A 373 -34.50 -17.77 0.68
CA LEU A 373 -34.29 -19.01 1.43
C LEU A 373 -33.86 -20.13 0.48
N ILE A 374 -32.81 -20.85 0.83
CA ILE A 374 -32.34 -22.01 0.08
C ILE A 374 -33.18 -23.22 0.51
N PRO A 375 -33.86 -23.91 -0.42
CA PRO A 375 -34.59 -25.12 -0.09
C PRO A 375 -33.61 -26.19 0.43
N SER A 376 -33.95 -26.84 1.53
CA SER A 376 -33.11 -27.88 2.15
C SER A 376 -34.00 -29.01 2.66
N ASP A 377 -33.65 -30.25 2.32
CA ASP A 377 -34.34 -31.44 2.83
C ASP A 377 -33.93 -31.80 4.28
N LEU A 378 -32.83 -31.20 4.78
CA LEU A 378 -32.19 -31.50 6.07
C LEU A 378 -32.49 -30.49 7.20
N GLU A 379 -33.55 -29.68 7.09
CA GLU A 379 -33.89 -28.60 8.03
C GLU A 379 -32.76 -27.55 8.26
N LEU A 380 -31.82 -27.42 7.32
CA LEU A 380 -30.80 -26.37 7.37
C LEU A 380 -31.38 -25.06 6.84
N ASN A 381 -31.65 -24.12 7.74
CA ASN A 381 -32.11 -22.78 7.40
C ASN A 381 -30.94 -21.95 6.86
N LYS A 382 -30.71 -22.04 5.55
CA LYS A 382 -29.69 -21.26 4.83
C LYS A 382 -30.36 -20.28 3.88
N ALA A 383 -29.78 -19.10 3.71
CA ALA A 383 -30.27 -18.10 2.76
C ALA A 383 -29.13 -17.54 1.92
N ILE A 384 -29.42 -17.22 0.66
CA ILE A 384 -28.50 -16.49 -0.21
C ILE A 384 -28.95 -15.04 -0.31
N MET A 385 -28.01 -14.11 -0.21
CA MET A 385 -28.24 -12.68 -0.32
C MET A 385 -27.37 -12.08 -1.40
N VAL A 386 -27.94 -11.20 -2.21
CA VAL A 386 -27.21 -10.39 -3.19
C VAL A 386 -27.42 -8.91 -2.94
N LEU A 387 -26.35 -8.12 -3.12
CA LEU A 387 -26.30 -6.68 -2.95
C LEU A 387 -25.84 -6.02 -4.26
N SER A 388 -26.44 -4.88 -4.60
CA SER A 388 -26.02 -4.06 -5.75
C SER A 388 -25.86 -2.57 -5.38
N PRO A 389 -24.68 -2.17 -4.88
CA PRO A 389 -24.32 -0.79 -4.55
C PRO A 389 -24.39 0.25 -5.68
N ASP A 390 -24.00 -0.07 -6.92
CA ASP A 390 -23.91 0.91 -8.01
C ASP A 390 -25.13 0.95 -8.94
N SER A 391 -26.07 0.00 -8.80
CA SER A 391 -27.31 0.08 -9.57
C SER A 391 -28.28 1.06 -8.89
N LEU A 392 -28.46 2.23 -9.49
CA LEU A 392 -29.56 3.17 -9.18
C LEU A 392 -30.96 2.57 -9.46
N SER A 393 -31.05 1.26 -9.61
CA SER A 393 -32.22 0.52 -10.04
C SER A 393 -32.49 -0.60 -9.04
N ASP A 394 -33.66 -0.51 -8.44
CA ASP A 394 -34.26 -1.54 -7.61
C ASP A 394 -34.28 -2.93 -8.26
N TRP A 395 -34.17 -3.98 -7.44
CA TRP A 395 -34.33 -5.37 -7.88
C TRP A 395 -35.70 -5.58 -8.56
N SER A 396 -35.67 -6.06 -9.80
CA SER A 396 -36.85 -6.29 -10.63
C SER A 396 -37.48 -7.66 -10.36
N GLU A 397 -38.74 -7.85 -10.78
CA GLU A 397 -39.43 -9.15 -10.73
C GLU A 397 -38.69 -10.23 -11.55
N SER A 398 -38.00 -9.85 -12.63
CA SER A 398 -37.16 -10.79 -13.38
C SER A 398 -35.94 -11.27 -12.59
N ASP A 399 -35.32 -10.39 -11.81
CA ASP A 399 -34.17 -10.75 -10.96
C ASP A 399 -34.60 -11.68 -9.84
N GLN A 400 -35.79 -11.46 -9.28
CA GLN A 400 -36.40 -12.35 -8.29
C GLN A 400 -36.62 -13.76 -8.86
N GLN A 401 -37.22 -13.87 -10.05
CA GLN A 401 -37.44 -15.15 -10.72
C GLN A 401 -36.12 -15.85 -11.06
N MET A 402 -35.10 -15.07 -11.46
CA MET A 402 -33.79 -15.60 -11.75
C MET A 402 -33.09 -16.12 -10.49
N LEU A 403 -33.17 -15.42 -9.36
CA LEU A 403 -32.63 -15.89 -8.09
C LEU A 403 -33.33 -17.19 -7.65
N LEU A 404 -34.67 -17.22 -7.73
CA LEU A 404 -35.45 -18.42 -7.39
C LEU A 404 -35.07 -19.62 -8.27
N ALA A 405 -34.81 -19.43 -9.56
CA ALA A 405 -34.38 -20.49 -10.47
C ALA A 405 -32.98 -21.05 -10.14
N LEU A 406 -32.14 -20.29 -9.45
CA LEU A 406 -30.79 -20.72 -9.05
C LEU A 406 -30.77 -21.47 -7.71
N LEU A 407 -31.83 -21.40 -6.91
CA LEU A 407 -31.88 -21.99 -5.56
C LEU A 407 -31.71 -23.51 -5.56
N ASP A 408 -32.37 -24.23 -6.47
CA ASP A 408 -32.30 -25.69 -6.54
C ASP A 408 -30.88 -26.21 -6.86
N PRO A 409 -30.15 -25.67 -7.86
CA PRO A 409 -28.74 -25.97 -8.06
C PRO A 409 -27.86 -25.67 -6.85
N ILE A 410 -28.10 -24.55 -6.16
CA ILE A 410 -27.32 -24.14 -4.98
C ILE A 410 -27.52 -25.12 -3.84
N ALA A 411 -28.77 -25.47 -3.54
CA ALA A 411 -29.13 -26.42 -2.49
C ALA A 411 -28.37 -27.74 -2.65
N ARG A 412 -28.43 -28.34 -3.85
CA ARG A 412 -27.72 -29.60 -4.16
C ARG A 412 -26.20 -29.49 -3.98
N THR A 413 -25.63 -28.32 -4.25
CA THR A 413 -24.19 -28.12 -4.11
C THR A 413 -23.80 -28.04 -2.64
N LEU A 414 -24.60 -27.36 -1.83
CA LEU A 414 -24.37 -27.21 -0.39
C LEU A 414 -24.71 -28.48 0.41
N GLU A 415 -25.56 -29.38 -0.11
CA GLU A 415 -25.86 -30.68 0.49
C GLU A 415 -24.75 -31.73 0.26
N ASN A 416 -23.97 -31.58 -0.82
CA ASN A 416 -22.92 -32.54 -1.21
C ASN A 416 -21.58 -32.31 -0.49
N ILE A 417 -21.54 -31.41 0.48
CA ILE A 417 -20.34 -30.94 1.18
C ILE A 417 -20.60 -30.93 2.67
#